data_AF-W6U4V3-F1
#
_entry.id   AF-W6U4V3-F1
#
_cell.length_a   1.000
_cell.length_b   1.000
_cell.length_c   1.000
_cell.angle_alpha   90.00
_cell.angle_beta   90.00
_cell.angle_gamma   90.00
#
_symmetry.space_group_name_H-M   'P 1'
#
loop_
_entity.id
_entity.type
_entity.pdbx_description
1 polymer ?
#
loop_
_entity_poly.entity_id
_entity_poly.type
_entity_poly.pdbx_seq_one_letter_code
_entity_poly.pdbx_strand_id
1 'polypeptide(L)'
;MPSARGDTSALNIPDIGIVVVGGYNEYVSNSAEMLTEDPLDESGWRWIKLNPMLEGRAKPGIAYFNGCVVVAGENSGRELTVEFLPLTSVEQPTAQWTRLHGVDKGWRQYTSLVTFNNRLIMLTSNVRKGDAYEFLPTEGANSLANFTWKPLFRVDNVDCARIVVTSERLDRS
;
A
#
# COMPACT_ATOMS: atom_id res chain seq x y z
N MET A 1 3.77 -0.52 -18.33
CA MET A 1 3.43 0.65 -17.50
C MET A 1 3.54 1.89 -18.37
N PRO A 2 2.53 2.78 -18.41
CA PRO A 2 2.50 3.94 -19.30
C PRO A 2 3.60 4.97 -19.04
N SER A 3 4.12 5.05 -17.82
CA SER A 3 5.28 5.87 -17.49
C SER A 3 6.40 5.02 -16.89
N ALA A 4 7.65 5.23 -17.32
CA ALA A 4 8.80 4.52 -16.76
C ALA A 4 9.21 5.15 -15.43
N ARG A 5 9.26 4.34 -14.36
CA ARG A 5 9.76 4.76 -13.04
C ARG A 5 10.25 3.54 -12.25
N GLY A 6 11.30 3.73 -11.45
CA GLY A 6 11.78 2.76 -10.48
C GLY A 6 11.09 2.93 -9.14
N ASP A 7 11.42 2.09 -8.15
CA ASP A 7 10.97 2.26 -6.77
C ASP A 7 9.43 2.31 -6.59
N THR A 8 8.68 1.71 -7.52
CA THR A 8 7.23 1.55 -7.40
C THR A 8 6.88 0.43 -6.43
N SER A 9 5.61 0.42 -6.04
CA SER A 9 5.01 -0.77 -5.46
C SER A 9 3.84 -1.24 -6.28
N ALA A 10 3.70 -2.56 -6.35
CA ALA A 10 2.65 -3.23 -7.09
C ALA A 10 1.88 -4.17 -6.17
N LEU A 11 0.57 -4.25 -6.39
CA LEU A 11 -0.35 -5.09 -5.62
C LEU A 11 -1.32 -5.78 -6.58
N ASN A 12 -1.32 -7.10 -6.57
CA ASN A 12 -2.35 -7.87 -7.24
C ASN A 12 -3.62 -7.94 -6.37
N ILE A 13 -4.75 -7.54 -6.92
CA ILE A 13 -6.07 -7.65 -6.29
C ILE A 13 -6.89 -8.63 -7.14
N PRO A 14 -7.24 -9.80 -6.61
CA PRO A 14 -8.04 -10.79 -7.33
C PRO A 14 -9.29 -10.16 -7.94
N ASP A 15 -9.62 -10.57 -9.17
CA ASP A 15 -10.80 -10.13 -9.93
C ASP A 15 -10.86 -8.63 -10.30
N ILE A 16 -9.83 -7.85 -9.94
CA ILE A 16 -9.73 -6.42 -10.28
C ILE A 16 -8.51 -6.16 -11.17
N GLY A 17 -7.31 -6.55 -10.72
CA GLY A 17 -6.07 -6.35 -11.48
C GLY A 17 -4.87 -5.99 -10.60
N ILE A 18 -3.80 -5.54 -11.25
CA ILE A 18 -2.54 -5.17 -10.60
C ILE A 18 -2.45 -3.66 -10.50
N VAL A 19 -2.53 -3.14 -9.28
CA VAL A 19 -2.37 -1.71 -9.00
C VAL A 19 -0.90 -1.39 -8.80
N VAL A 20 -0.40 -0.35 -9.46
CA VAL A 20 0.97 0.15 -9.35
C VAL A 20 0.96 1.61 -8.92
N VAL A 21 1.69 1.94 -7.86
CA VAL A 21 1.68 3.28 -7.26
C VAL A 21 3.08 3.83 -7.04
N GLY A 22 3.16 5.16 -7.08
CA GLY A 22 4.33 5.93 -6.70
C GLY A 22 5.52 5.67 -7.61
N GLY A 23 6.71 5.67 -6.99
CA GLY A 23 7.98 5.47 -7.64
C GLY A 23 8.77 6.75 -7.87
N TYR A 24 9.95 6.58 -8.44
CA TYR A 24 10.90 7.64 -8.69
C TYR A 24 11.39 7.57 -10.14
N ASN A 25 11.41 8.74 -10.79
CA ASN A 25 12.12 8.96 -12.04
C ASN A 25 13.06 10.17 -11.88
N GLU A 26 12.73 11.32 -12.45
CA GLU A 26 13.36 12.61 -12.14
C GLU A 26 12.81 13.18 -10.83
N TYR A 27 11.54 12.87 -10.52
CA TYR A 27 10.81 13.32 -9.35
C TYR A 27 10.13 12.14 -8.65
N VAL A 28 9.80 12.34 -7.37
CA VAL A 28 8.95 11.40 -6.65
C VAL A 28 7.54 11.49 -7.22
N SER A 29 7.02 10.38 -7.72
CA SER A 29 5.72 10.31 -8.40
C SER A 29 4.59 10.07 -7.41
N ASN A 30 3.45 10.72 -7.64
CA ASN A 30 2.17 10.40 -6.99
C ASN A 30 1.23 9.62 -7.94
N SER A 31 1.75 9.10 -9.06
CA SER A 31 0.92 8.37 -10.01
C SER A 31 0.38 7.06 -9.43
N ALA A 32 -0.82 6.70 -9.85
CA ALA A 32 -1.45 5.43 -9.59
C ALA A 32 -2.05 4.92 -10.91
N GLU A 33 -1.76 3.67 -11.24
CA GLU A 33 -2.17 3.02 -12.48
C GLU A 33 -2.59 1.58 -12.16
N MET A 34 -3.46 1.00 -12.98
CA MET A 34 -3.91 -0.37 -12.83
C MET A 34 -3.77 -1.12 -14.15
N LEU A 35 -3.16 -2.29 -14.10
CA LEU A 35 -3.13 -3.24 -15.19
C LEU A 35 -4.27 -4.24 -14.99
N THR A 36 -5.16 -4.36 -15.97
CA THR A 36 -6.31 -5.26 -15.91
C THR A 36 -6.46 -6.00 -17.24
N GLU A 37 -7.15 -7.13 -17.22
CA GLU A 37 -7.42 -7.91 -18.41
C GLU A 37 -8.37 -7.15 -19.34
N ASP A 38 -8.08 -7.21 -20.64
CA ASP A 38 -8.96 -6.70 -21.69
C ASP A 38 -8.94 -7.68 -22.87
N PRO A 39 -10.00 -8.50 -23.04
CA PRO A 39 -10.09 -9.45 -24.15
C PRO A 39 -10.13 -8.80 -25.54
N LEU A 40 -10.37 -7.49 -25.62
CA LEU A 40 -10.41 -6.74 -26.87
C LEU A 40 -9.03 -6.17 -27.27
N ASP A 41 -8.08 -6.11 -26.34
CA ASP A 41 -6.71 -5.70 -26.60
C ASP A 41 -5.89 -6.90 -27.11
N GLU A 42 -5.02 -6.70 -28.10
CA GLU A 42 -4.19 -7.78 -28.67
C GLU A 42 -3.29 -8.45 -27.62
N SER A 43 -2.84 -7.71 -26.61
CA SER A 43 -2.02 -8.24 -25.52
C SER A 43 -2.84 -8.99 -24.47
N GLY A 44 -4.17 -8.85 -24.48
CA GLY A 44 -5.08 -9.31 -23.43
C GLY A 44 -5.09 -8.42 -22.19
N TRP A 45 -4.36 -7.30 -22.20
CA TRP A 45 -4.18 -6.42 -21.05
C TRP A 45 -4.30 -4.96 -21.43
N ARG A 46 -4.82 -4.14 -20.51
CA ARG A 46 -4.81 -2.68 -20.66
C ARG A 46 -4.38 -1.98 -19.39
N TRP A 47 -3.79 -0.81 -19.57
CA TRP A 47 -3.48 0.11 -18.48
C TRP A 47 -4.60 1.13 -18.29
N ILE A 48 -5.08 1.25 -17.06
CA ILE A 48 -6.06 2.25 -16.64
C ILE A 48 -5.35 3.24 -15.73
N LYS A 49 -5.50 4.53 -16.04
CA LYS A 49 -5.02 5.60 -15.16
C LYS A 49 -6.02 5.80 -14.03
N LEU A 50 -5.53 5.73 -12.79
CA LEU A 50 -6.32 6.09 -11.60
C LEU A 50 -6.07 7.56 -11.25
N ASN A 51 -6.90 8.13 -10.38
CA ASN A 51 -6.58 9.43 -9.80
C ASN A 51 -5.25 9.34 -9.04
N PRO A 52 -4.42 10.38 -9.12
CA PRO A 52 -3.11 10.37 -8.46
C PRO A 52 -3.28 10.41 -6.93
N MET A 53 -2.33 9.79 -6.24
CA MET A 53 -2.16 9.88 -4.78
C MET A 53 -2.06 11.34 -4.34
N LEU A 54 -2.41 11.60 -3.08
CA LEU A 54 -2.32 12.94 -2.47
C LEU A 54 -0.87 13.41 -2.38
N GLU A 55 0.06 12.47 -2.17
CA GLU A 55 1.49 12.75 -2.04
C GLU A 55 2.31 11.82 -2.94
N GLY A 56 3.43 12.35 -3.45
CA GLY A 56 4.42 11.52 -4.15
C GLY A 56 5.14 10.61 -3.18
N ARG A 57 5.32 9.34 -3.54
CA ARG A 57 5.98 8.34 -2.69
C ARG A 57 6.99 7.50 -3.47
N ALA A 58 8.21 7.37 -2.95
CA ALA A 58 9.20 6.41 -3.44
C ALA A 58 9.23 5.20 -2.50
N LYS A 59 9.26 3.98 -3.07
CA LYS A 59 9.22 2.71 -2.32
C LYS A 59 8.05 2.61 -1.32
N PRO A 60 6.80 2.99 -1.67
CA PRO A 60 5.69 2.94 -0.72
C PRO A 60 5.36 1.51 -0.29
N GLY A 61 4.89 1.29 0.93
CA GLY A 61 4.11 0.09 1.26
C GLY A 61 2.74 0.16 0.59
N ILE A 62 2.21 -0.98 0.12
CA ILE A 62 0.87 -1.09 -0.48
C ILE A 62 0.17 -2.37 0.00
N ALA A 63 -1.12 -2.29 0.29
CA ALA A 63 -1.95 -3.46 0.63
C ALA A 63 -3.43 -3.25 0.24
N TYR A 64 -4.18 -4.34 0.09
CA TYR A 64 -5.63 -4.30 -0.11
C TYR A 64 -6.32 -4.62 1.22
N PHE A 65 -7.15 -3.70 1.71
CA PHE A 65 -7.85 -3.86 2.98
C PHE A 65 -9.24 -3.26 2.91
N ASN A 66 -10.25 -4.06 3.25
CA ASN A 66 -11.66 -3.63 3.34
C ASN A 66 -12.16 -2.87 2.09
N GLY A 67 -11.92 -3.43 0.90
CA GLY A 67 -12.35 -2.82 -0.37
C GLY A 67 -11.49 -1.65 -0.85
N CYS A 68 -10.39 -1.34 -0.16
CA CYS A 68 -9.55 -0.18 -0.43
C CYS A 68 -8.10 -0.58 -0.68
N VAL A 69 -7.45 0.10 -1.62
CA VAL A 69 -5.99 0.12 -1.73
C VAL A 69 -5.47 1.09 -0.68
N VAL A 70 -4.60 0.63 0.21
CA VAL A 70 -3.96 1.46 1.23
C VAL A 70 -2.48 1.57 0.92
N VAL A 71 -1.95 2.78 0.97
CA VAL A 71 -0.54 3.08 0.73
C VAL A 71 0.05 3.88 1.88
N ALA A 72 1.31 3.60 2.21
CA ALA A 72 2.03 4.24 3.29
C ALA A 72 3.52 4.37 2.97
N GLY A 73 4.22 5.27 3.65
CA GLY A 73 5.69 5.34 3.59
C GLY A 73 6.23 6.58 2.89
N GLU A 74 7.51 6.51 2.53
CA GLU A 74 8.38 7.66 2.28
C GLU A 74 7.76 8.66 1.30
N ASN A 75 7.48 9.84 1.85
CA ASN A 75 7.23 11.08 1.13
C ASN A 75 8.42 12.03 1.42
N SER A 76 8.45 13.20 0.80
CA SER A 76 9.46 14.24 1.10
C SER A 76 9.28 14.91 2.49
N GLY A 77 8.34 14.44 3.31
CA GLY A 77 7.88 15.06 4.56
C GLY A 77 8.49 14.45 5.81
N ARG A 78 8.21 15.05 6.98
CA ARG A 78 8.73 14.59 8.28
C ARG A 78 7.94 13.46 8.93
N GLU A 79 6.67 13.33 8.56
CA GLU A 79 5.74 12.35 9.13
C GLU A 79 5.48 11.21 8.14
N LEU A 80 5.33 9.98 8.65
CA LEU A 80 4.87 8.87 7.83
C LEU A 80 3.37 9.01 7.61
N THR A 81 3.03 9.21 6.35
CA THR A 81 1.65 9.44 5.94
C THR A 81 1.05 8.17 5.33
N VAL A 82 -0.27 8.03 5.49
CA VAL A 82 -1.04 6.89 4.98
C VAL A 82 -2.26 7.43 4.26
N GLU A 83 -2.60 6.85 3.13
CA GLU A 83 -3.81 7.21 2.38
C GLU A 83 -4.43 5.95 1.76
N PHE A 84 -5.70 6.04 1.40
CA PHE A 84 -6.41 4.95 0.75
C PHE A 84 -7.25 5.41 -0.43
N LEU A 85 -7.49 4.48 -1.35
CA LEU A 85 -8.38 4.62 -2.49
C LEU A 85 -9.42 3.50 -2.45
N PRO A 86 -10.73 3.81 -2.35
CA PRO A 86 -11.78 2.82 -2.57
C PRO A 86 -11.63 2.21 -3.97
N LEU A 87 -11.53 0.89 -4.05
CA LEU A 87 -11.39 0.18 -5.32
C LEU A 87 -12.04 -1.20 -5.20
N THR A 88 -13.31 -1.29 -5.60
CA THR A 88 -14.10 -2.53 -5.58
C THR A 88 -14.35 -3.12 -6.96
N SER A 89 -14.11 -2.35 -8.03
CA SER A 89 -14.18 -2.84 -9.41
C SER A 89 -13.31 -2.00 -10.36
N VAL A 90 -13.06 -2.55 -11.54
CA VAL A 90 -12.31 -1.91 -12.64
C VAL A 90 -12.98 -0.63 -13.15
N GLU A 91 -14.31 -0.55 -13.03
CA GLU A 91 -15.14 0.54 -13.58
C GLU A 91 -15.16 1.81 -12.72
N GLN A 92 -14.38 1.86 -11.64
CA GLN A 92 -14.34 3.01 -10.71
C GLN A 92 -13.04 3.84 -10.80
N PRO A 93 -12.64 4.38 -11.98
CA PRO A 93 -11.42 5.18 -12.07
C PRO A 93 -11.54 6.55 -11.40
N THR A 94 -12.75 6.98 -11.03
CA THR A 94 -13.05 8.32 -10.48
C THR A 94 -12.94 8.41 -8.96
N ALA A 95 -12.69 7.29 -8.26
CA ALA A 95 -12.48 7.30 -6.82
C ALA A 95 -11.30 8.20 -6.43
N GLN A 96 -11.40 8.86 -5.28
CA GLN A 96 -10.39 9.81 -4.81
C GLN A 96 -9.61 9.22 -3.64
N TRP A 97 -8.32 9.55 -3.58
CA TRP A 97 -7.47 9.21 -2.44
C TRP A 97 -7.88 10.02 -1.22
N THR A 98 -7.91 9.35 -0.07
CA THR A 98 -8.26 9.96 1.21
C THR A 98 -7.16 9.71 2.23
N ARG A 99 -6.78 10.76 2.96
CA ARG A 99 -5.77 10.72 4.02
C ARG A 99 -6.26 9.94 5.23
N LEU A 100 -5.40 9.07 5.78
CA LEU A 100 -5.59 8.39 7.06
C LEU A 100 -4.62 8.96 8.10
N HIS A 101 -4.91 8.67 9.36
CA HIS A 101 -3.96 8.87 10.44
C HIS A 101 -2.70 8.04 10.19
N GLY A 102 -1.56 8.70 10.21
CA GLY A 102 -0.24 8.08 10.10
C GLY A 102 0.31 7.62 11.46
N VAL A 103 1.58 7.28 11.47
CA VAL A 103 2.34 7.04 12.71
C VAL A 103 3.41 8.10 12.80
N ASP A 104 3.55 8.72 13.97
CA ASP A 104 4.62 9.69 14.21
C ASP A 104 5.97 8.95 14.26
N LYS A 105 6.69 9.06 13.15
CA LYS A 105 8.03 8.51 12.94
C LYS A 105 8.87 9.54 12.23
N GLY A 106 10.14 9.62 12.62
CA GLY A 106 11.12 10.47 11.96
C GLY A 106 11.44 10.02 10.52
N TRP A 107 12.26 10.82 9.85
CA TRP A 107 12.68 10.66 8.45
C TRP A 107 13.19 9.26 8.08
N ARG A 108 13.01 8.90 6.79
CA ARG A 108 13.58 7.72 6.10
C ARG A 108 13.21 6.38 6.74
N GLN A 109 11.91 6.11 6.80
CA GLN A 109 11.40 4.79 7.16
C GLN A 109 11.11 4.00 5.88
N TYR A 110 11.68 2.80 5.78
CA TYR A 110 11.17 1.80 4.85
C TYR A 110 9.84 1.30 5.38
N THR A 111 8.84 1.30 4.52
CA THR A 111 7.50 0.89 4.88
C THR A 111 7.08 -0.34 4.10
N SER A 112 6.54 -1.31 4.82
CA SER A 112 5.90 -2.50 4.25
C SER A 112 4.50 -2.60 4.83
N LEU A 113 3.52 -2.82 3.97
CA LEU A 113 2.13 -3.07 4.34
C LEU A 113 1.76 -4.49 3.93
N VAL A 114 0.96 -5.16 4.75
CA VAL A 114 0.37 -6.44 4.37
C VAL A 114 -0.99 -6.62 5.02
N THR A 115 -1.87 -7.33 4.33
CA THR A 115 -3.14 -7.80 4.88
C THR A 115 -3.02 -9.28 5.23
N PHE A 116 -3.37 -9.65 6.46
CA PHE A 116 -3.37 -11.04 6.93
C PHE A 116 -4.55 -11.28 7.85
N ASN A 117 -5.34 -12.32 7.60
CA ASN A 117 -6.53 -12.65 8.40
C ASN A 117 -7.45 -11.45 8.66
N ASN A 118 -7.71 -10.66 7.62
CA ASN A 118 -8.50 -9.43 7.69
C ASN A 118 -7.94 -8.37 8.67
N ARG A 119 -6.62 -8.34 8.86
CA ARG A 119 -5.88 -7.33 9.62
C ARG A 119 -4.93 -6.63 8.69
N LEU A 120 -4.84 -5.31 8.78
CA LEU A 120 -3.84 -4.52 8.07
C LEU A 120 -2.66 -4.25 9.01
N ILE A 121 -1.48 -4.68 8.62
CA ILE A 121 -0.25 -4.56 9.39
C ILE A 121 0.74 -3.68 8.62
N MET A 122 1.34 -2.73 9.32
CA MET A 122 2.41 -1.89 8.81
C MET A 122 3.70 -2.18 9.55
N LEU A 123 4.78 -2.41 8.82
CA LEU A 123 6.14 -2.38 9.35
C LEU A 123 6.83 -1.12 8.88
N THR A 124 7.30 -0.32 9.83
CA THR A 124 8.21 0.79 9.58
C THR A 124 9.59 0.35 10.04
N SER A 125 10.62 0.53 9.21
CA SER A 125 11.99 0.24 9.63
C SER A 125 12.97 1.33 9.24
N ASN A 126 13.93 1.53 10.12
CA ASN A 126 15.12 2.34 9.87
C ASN A 126 16.35 1.54 10.32
N VAL A 127 17.50 2.22 10.38
CA VAL A 127 18.78 1.59 10.70
C VAL A 127 18.68 0.82 12.03
N ARG A 128 18.72 -0.52 11.93
CA ARG A 128 18.75 -1.52 13.01
C ARG A 128 17.45 -1.68 13.80
N LYS A 129 16.32 -1.17 13.32
CA LYS A 129 15.05 -1.28 14.06
C LYS A 129 13.83 -1.29 13.13
N GLY A 130 12.91 -2.21 13.41
CA GLY A 130 11.58 -2.28 12.84
C GLY A 130 10.51 -2.17 13.92
N ASP A 131 9.51 -1.31 13.74
CA ASP A 131 8.32 -1.24 14.57
C ASP A 131 7.11 -1.65 13.72
N ALA A 132 6.38 -2.68 14.18
CA ALA A 132 5.17 -3.16 13.54
C ALA A 132 3.93 -2.58 14.23
N TYR A 133 2.93 -2.23 13.42
CA TYR A 133 1.67 -1.65 13.83
C TYR A 133 0.52 -2.40 13.20
N GLU A 134 -0.59 -2.50 13.92
CA GLU A 134 -1.85 -3.00 13.40
C GLU A 134 -2.87 -1.86 13.28
N PHE A 135 -3.61 -1.83 12.18
CA PHE A 135 -4.68 -0.87 11.96
C PHE A 135 -5.99 -1.40 12.55
N LEU A 136 -6.46 -0.76 13.62
CA LEU A 136 -7.64 -1.19 14.37
C LEU A 136 -8.74 -0.13 14.38
N PRO A 137 -10.02 -0.54 14.36
CA PRO A 137 -11.13 0.40 14.50
C PRO A 137 -11.11 1.07 15.88
N THR A 138 -11.49 2.35 15.94
CA THR A 138 -11.93 2.96 17.20
C THR A 138 -13.38 2.53 17.52
N GLU A 139 -13.82 2.71 18.77
CA GLU A 139 -15.17 2.33 19.18
C GLU A 139 -16.24 3.00 18.28
N GLY A 140 -17.10 2.18 17.66
CA GLY A 140 -18.17 2.66 16.76
C GLY A 140 -17.73 3.02 15.34
N ALA A 141 -16.53 2.62 14.91
CA ALA A 141 -16.02 2.93 13.57
C ALA A 141 -16.74 2.17 12.44
N ASN A 142 -17.37 2.91 11.53
CA ASN A 142 -17.96 2.40 10.27
C ASN A 142 -17.13 2.76 9.02
N SER A 143 -15.97 3.41 9.21
CA SER A 143 -15.11 3.92 8.13
C SER A 143 -13.65 3.80 8.53
N LEU A 144 -12.77 3.59 7.53
CA LEU A 144 -11.31 3.55 7.73
C LEU A 144 -10.75 4.85 8.33
N ALA A 145 -11.43 5.99 8.15
CA ALA A 145 -11.04 7.25 8.78
C ALA A 145 -11.04 7.18 10.32
N ASN A 146 -11.85 6.29 10.90
CA ASN A 146 -11.96 6.09 12.34
C ASN A 146 -11.10 4.90 12.81
N PHE A 147 -10.07 4.51 12.06
CA PHE A 147 -9.12 3.50 12.48
C PHE A 147 -7.84 4.18 12.96
N THR A 148 -7.07 3.47 13.78
CA THR A 148 -5.81 3.96 14.34
C THR A 148 -4.76 2.86 14.35
N TRP A 149 -3.50 3.25 14.22
CA TRP A 149 -2.36 2.35 14.29
C TRP A 149 -1.99 2.06 15.74
N LYS A 150 -2.08 0.79 16.16
CA LYS A 150 -1.63 0.33 17.47
C LYS A 150 -0.31 -0.45 17.36
N PRO A 151 0.67 -0.23 18.25
CA PRO A 151 1.89 -1.03 18.25
C PRO A 151 1.58 -2.52 18.41
N LEU A 152 2.24 -3.36 17.61
CA LEU A 152 2.06 -4.81 17.62
C LEU A 152 3.31 -5.52 18.16
N PHE A 153 4.46 -5.30 17.54
CA PHE A 153 5.76 -5.81 18.01
C PHE A 153 6.91 -4.96 17.48
N ARG A 154 8.12 -5.22 17.99
CA ARG A 154 9.37 -4.62 17.53
C ARG A 154 10.34 -5.71 17.09
N VAL A 155 11.14 -5.41 16.09
CA VAL A 155 12.24 -6.25 15.62
C VAL A 155 13.52 -5.42 15.67
N ASP A 156 14.54 -5.94 16.33
CA ASP A 156 15.85 -5.29 16.43
C ASP A 156 16.83 -5.91 15.42
N ASN A 157 17.90 -5.18 15.11
CA ASN A 157 18.97 -5.61 14.20
C ASN A 157 18.51 -5.95 12.78
N VAL A 158 17.45 -5.29 12.32
CA VAL A 158 16.98 -5.37 10.93
C VAL A 158 17.17 -4.03 10.23
N ASP A 159 17.51 -4.07 8.95
CA ASP A 159 17.59 -2.91 8.07
C ASP A 159 16.71 -3.16 6.85
N CYS A 160 16.06 -2.11 6.35
CA CYS A 160 15.18 -2.19 5.17
C CYS A 160 14.15 -3.33 5.25
N ALA A 161 13.60 -3.59 6.44
CA ALA A 161 12.80 -4.77 6.73
C ALA A 161 11.47 -4.77 5.96
N ARG A 162 11.03 -5.95 5.53
CA ARG A 162 9.73 -6.17 4.86
C ARG A 162 8.98 -7.31 5.53
N ILE A 163 7.65 -7.19 5.60
CA ILE A 163 6.78 -8.29 6.01
C ILE A 163 6.32 -9.03 4.76
N VAL A 164 6.35 -10.35 4.82
CA VAL A 164 5.76 -11.24 3.82
C VAL A 164 4.81 -12.19 4.53
N VAL A 165 3.64 -12.40 3.97
CA VAL A 165 2.68 -13.41 4.41
C VAL A 165 2.82 -14.61 3.50
N THR A 166 3.11 -15.77 4.09
CA THR A 166 3.17 -17.05 3.38
C THR A 166 2.09 -17.98 3.91
N SER A 167 1.61 -18.88 3.05
CA SER A 167 0.77 -20.00 3.46
C SER A 167 1.50 -21.29 3.12
N GLU A 168 1.59 -22.20 4.09
CA GLU A 168 2.02 -23.56 3.83
C GLU A 168 0.79 -24.44 3.61
N ARG A 169 0.76 -25.13 2.47
CA ARG A 169 -0.14 -26.26 2.30
C ARG A 169 0.49 -27.44 3.02
N LEU A 170 -0.04 -27.76 4.20
CA LEU A 170 0.22 -29.07 4.79
C LEU A 170 -0.54 -30.08 3.93
N ASP A 171 0.17 -30.73 3.02
CA ASP A 171 -0.36 -31.88 2.29
C ASP A 171 -0.83 -32.90 3.32
N ARG A 172 -2.15 -33.14 3.36
CA ARG A 172 -2.72 -34.18 4.21
C ARG A 172 -2.27 -35.52 3.64
N SER A 173 -1.36 -36.19 4.35
CA SER A 173 -1.01 -37.59 4.16
C SER A 173 -2.18 -38.52 4.42
#